data_AF-W0RG78-F1
#
_entry.id   AF-W0RG78-F1
#
_cell.length_a   1.000
_cell.length_b   1.000
_cell.length_c   1.000
_cell.angle_alpha   90.00
_cell.angle_beta   90.00
_cell.angle_gamma   90.00
#
_symmetry.space_group_name_H-M   'P 1'
#
loop_
_entity.id
_entity.type
_entity.pdbx_description
1 polymer ?
#
loop_
_entity_poly.entity_id
_entity_poly.type
_entity_poly.pdbx_seq_one_letter_code
_entity_poly.pdbx_strand_id
1 'polypeptide(L)'
;MLRRAAERAVASNPAPEPARAAVFPALHTPPWAHAIVYGERRISGMAADAATVEPWMVRELDARAVPAARGPRCLVFENPRLVRRIWDYPTTWLSLSDRALLAVAGLAP
;
A
#
# COMPACT_ATOMS: atom_id res chain seq x y z
N MET A 1 -60.51 -7.50 1.22
CA MET A 1 -59.59 -8.43 0.52
C MET A 1 -58.55 -7.60 -0.24
N LEU A 2 -57.26 -7.91 -0.06
CA LEU A 2 -56.13 -7.71 -1.01
C LEU A 2 -55.86 -6.27 -1.49
N ARG A 3 -54.65 -5.68 -1.45
CA ARG A 3 -53.27 -6.18 -1.59
C ARG A 3 -52.30 -5.16 -0.98
N ARG A 4 -51.24 -5.66 -0.33
CA ARG A 4 -50.00 -4.92 -0.04
C ARG A 4 -49.36 -4.45 -1.34
N ALA A 5 -49.00 -3.17 -1.44
CA ALA A 5 -47.97 -2.71 -2.37
C ALA A 5 -46.78 -2.26 -1.51
N ALA A 6 -45.75 -3.10 -1.48
CA ALA A 6 -44.46 -2.77 -0.88
C ALA A 6 -43.66 -1.96 -1.90
N GLU A 7 -43.67 -0.64 -1.76
CA GLU A 7 -42.77 0.23 -2.52
C GLU A 7 -41.37 0.09 -1.93
N ARG A 8 -40.53 -0.70 -2.63
CA ARG A 8 -39.07 -0.67 -2.42
C ARG A 8 -38.56 0.68 -2.93
N ALA A 9 -38.19 1.55 -2.01
CA ALA A 9 -37.35 2.70 -2.32
C ALA A 9 -36.00 2.17 -2.85
N VAL A 10 -35.77 2.33 -4.15
CA VAL A 10 -34.44 2.21 -4.76
C VAL A 10 -33.63 3.38 -4.25
N ALA A 11 -32.72 3.13 -3.31
CA ALA A 11 -31.72 4.10 -2.92
C ALA A 11 -30.86 4.40 -4.16
N SER A 12 -31.03 5.60 -4.70
CA SER A 12 -30.17 6.13 -5.75
C SER A 12 -28.74 6.18 -5.19
N ASN A 13 -27.86 5.33 -5.70
CA ASN A 13 -26.45 5.35 -5.36
C ASN A 13 -25.85 6.58 -6.05
N PRO A 14 -25.37 7.60 -5.32
CA PRO A 14 -24.73 8.74 -5.97
C PRO A 14 -23.46 8.26 -6.69
N ALA A 15 -23.21 8.83 -7.87
CA ALA A 15 -22.01 8.55 -8.66
C ALA A 15 -20.76 8.67 -7.77
N PRO A 16 -19.72 7.81 -7.97
CA PRO A 16 -18.50 7.93 -7.19
C PRO A 16 -17.93 9.33 -7.42
N GLU A 17 -17.88 10.11 -6.35
CA GLU A 17 -17.25 11.42 -6.30
C GLU A 17 -15.84 11.26 -6.91
N PRO A 18 -15.41 12.12 -7.84
CA PRO A 18 -14.07 11.99 -8.42
C PRO A 18 -13.10 12.00 -7.26
N ALA A 19 -12.44 10.86 -7.03
CA ALA A 19 -11.55 10.67 -5.91
C ALA A 19 -10.59 11.87 -5.92
N ARG A 20 -10.82 12.81 -5.00
CA ARG A 20 -9.90 13.92 -4.75
C ARG A 20 -8.58 13.21 -4.62
N ALA A 21 -7.68 13.40 -5.59
CA ALA A 21 -6.32 12.91 -5.51
C ALA A 21 -5.87 13.41 -4.15
N ALA A 22 -5.77 12.49 -3.19
CA ALA A 22 -5.37 12.84 -1.85
C ALA A 22 -3.98 13.42 -2.08
N VAL A 23 -3.89 14.74 -1.98
CA VAL A 23 -2.62 15.43 -1.95
C VAL A 23 -2.10 15.03 -0.59
N PHE A 24 -1.48 13.85 -0.53
CA PHE A 24 -0.67 13.47 0.61
C PHE A 24 0.36 14.59 0.69
N PRO A 25 0.35 15.40 1.76
CA PRO A 25 1.39 16.38 1.93
C PRO A 25 2.69 15.60 1.82
N ALA A 26 3.57 16.01 0.91
CA ALA A 26 4.89 15.41 0.79
C ALA A 26 5.43 15.31 2.21
N LEU A 27 5.54 14.08 2.73
CA LEU A 27 6.05 13.84 4.07
C LEU A 27 7.42 14.50 4.08
N HIS A 28 7.55 15.61 4.79
CA HIS A 28 8.70 16.52 4.71
C HIS A 28 10.01 15.83 5.07
N THR A 29 9.94 14.65 5.68
CA THR A 29 10.92 13.56 5.65
C THR A 29 10.19 12.39 6.33
N PRO A 30 9.97 11.21 5.69
CA PRO A 30 9.29 10.12 6.38
C PRO A 30 10.08 9.74 7.66
N PRO A 31 9.43 9.24 8.72
CA PRO A 31 10.08 8.99 10.01
C PRO A 31 11.23 7.96 9.94
N TRP A 32 11.34 7.22 8.83
CA TRP A 32 12.44 6.31 8.52
C TRP A 32 13.45 6.85 7.50
N ALA A 33 13.40 8.13 7.10
CA ALA A 33 14.37 8.68 6.17
C ALA A 33 15.78 8.78 6.74
N HIS A 34 15.89 8.80 8.08
CA HIS A 34 17.16 8.69 8.79
C HIS A 34 17.53 7.25 9.12
N ALA A 35 16.68 6.27 8.77
CA ALA A 35 17.00 4.87 8.98
C ALA A 35 18.09 4.42 8.00
N ILE A 36 18.97 3.54 8.47
CA ILE A 36 19.94 2.87 7.60
C ILE A 36 19.15 1.99 6.62
N VAL A 37 19.42 2.15 5.33
CA VAL A 37 18.84 1.33 4.26
C VAL A 37 19.82 0.19 3.95
N TYR A 38 19.37 -1.06 4.12
CA TYR A 38 20.16 -2.25 3.80
C TYR A 38 19.97 -2.72 2.35
N GLY A 39 18.85 -2.35 1.73
CA GLY A 39 18.57 -2.62 0.33
C GLY A 39 17.32 -1.87 -0.13
N GLU A 40 17.25 -1.55 -1.41
CA GLU A 40 16.11 -0.87 -2.00
C GLU A 40 15.82 -1.38 -3.41
N ARG A 41 14.55 -1.32 -3.79
CA ARG A 41 14.10 -1.65 -5.13
C ARG A 41 12.82 -0.92 -5.49
N ARG A 42 12.79 -0.37 -6.70
CA ARG A 42 11.56 0.11 -7.32
C ARG A 42 10.87 -1.05 -8.04
N ILE A 43 9.58 -1.22 -7.81
CA ILE A 43 8.75 -2.22 -8.49
C ILE A 43 7.54 -1.57 -9.14
N SER A 44 7.02 -2.24 -10.16
CA SER A 44 5.77 -1.86 -10.80
C SER A 44 4.60 -2.19 -9.85
N GLY A 45 3.66 -1.27 -9.69
CA GLY A 45 2.38 -1.61 -9.05
C GLY A 45 1.58 -2.58 -9.92
N MET A 46 0.54 -3.17 -9.35
CA MET A 46 -0.48 -3.91 -10.12
C MET A 46 -1.79 -3.15 -10.01
N ALA A 47 -2.21 -2.51 -11.10
CA ALA A 47 -3.54 -1.92 -11.25
C ALA A 47 -4.21 -2.49 -12.50
N ALA A 48 -5.54 -2.40 -12.55
CA ALA A 48 -6.32 -2.86 -13.69
C ALA A 48 -6.09 -2.00 -14.96
N ASP A 49 -5.63 -0.76 -14.78
CA ASP A 49 -5.31 0.19 -15.86
C ASP A 49 -3.89 0.73 -15.68
N ALA A 50 -3.05 0.59 -16.71
CA ALA A 50 -1.67 1.07 -16.76
C ALA A 50 -1.55 2.57 -16.50
N ALA A 51 -2.57 3.38 -16.84
CA ALA A 51 -2.58 4.82 -16.57
C ALA A 51 -2.69 5.17 -15.07
N THR A 52 -3.05 4.20 -14.23
CA THR A 52 -3.26 4.39 -12.78
C THR A 52 -2.24 3.65 -11.91
N VAL A 53 -1.29 2.93 -12.53
CA VAL A 53 -0.26 2.16 -11.82
C VAL A 53 0.77 3.11 -11.24
N GLU A 54 0.65 3.40 -9.96
CA GLU A 54 1.72 4.08 -9.23
C GLU A 54 2.82 3.07 -8.85
N PRO A 55 4.09 3.33 -9.19
CA PRO A 55 5.20 2.46 -8.83
C PRO A 55 5.42 2.49 -7.33
N TRP A 56 5.91 1.37 -6.80
CA TRP A 56 6.29 1.25 -5.39
C TRP A 56 7.79 1.38 -5.24
N MET A 57 8.20 2.03 -4.16
CA MET A 57 9.54 1.91 -3.62
C MET A 57 9.51 0.94 -2.45
N VAL A 58 10.38 -0.06 -2.47
CA VAL A 58 10.51 -1.07 -1.41
C VAL A 58 11.89 -0.94 -0.79
N ARG A 59 11.99 -0.77 0.52
CA ARG A 59 13.25 -0.56 1.24
C ARG A 59 13.35 -1.47 2.46
N GLU A 60 14.49 -2.13 2.63
CA GLU A 60 14.86 -2.80 3.87
C GLU A 60 15.53 -1.79 4.80
N LEU A 61 14.92 -1.51 5.94
CA LEU A 61 15.35 -0.45 6.85
C LEU A 61 15.77 -1.02 8.20
N ASP A 62 16.76 -0.39 8.83
CA ASP A 62 17.03 -0.59 10.25
C ASP A 62 15.84 -0.09 11.08
N ALA A 63 15.35 -0.97 11.93
CA ALA A 63 14.14 -0.73 12.71
C ALA A 63 14.42 -0.73 14.22
N ARG A 64 15.67 -0.77 14.68
CA ARG A 64 16.01 -0.89 16.11
C ARG A 64 15.54 0.32 16.92
N ALA A 65 15.53 1.49 16.30
CA ALA A 65 15.06 2.74 16.91
C ALA A 65 13.54 2.95 16.75
N VAL A 66 12.83 2.04 16.09
CA VAL A 66 11.42 2.21 15.74
C VAL A 66 10.52 1.69 16.89
N PRO A 67 9.57 2.50 17.40
CA PRO A 67 8.63 2.04 18.40
C PRO A 67 7.84 0.80 17.93
N ALA A 68 7.68 -0.16 18.85
CA ALA A 68 7.03 -1.45 18.59
C ALA A 68 7.67 -2.27 17.46
N ALA A 69 9.00 -2.17 17.31
CA ALA A 69 9.73 -3.00 16.38
C ALA A 69 9.57 -4.48 16.71
N ARG A 70 9.31 -5.30 15.68
CA ARG A 70 9.21 -6.77 15.83
C ARG A 70 10.51 -7.49 15.49
N GLY A 71 11.54 -6.72 15.11
CA GLY A 71 12.85 -7.22 14.73
C GLY A 71 13.79 -6.06 14.40
N PRO A 72 15.08 -6.34 14.15
CA PRO A 72 16.08 -5.31 13.86
C PRO A 72 15.90 -4.66 12.49
N ARG A 73 15.12 -5.29 11.59
CA ARG A 73 14.89 -4.83 10.23
C ARG A 73 13.44 -5.02 9.81
N CYS A 74 12.99 -4.22 8.86
CA CYS A 74 11.68 -4.35 8.24
C CYS A 74 11.73 -3.95 6.76
N LEU A 75 10.79 -4.45 5.95
CA LEU A 75 10.52 -3.89 4.64
C LEU A 75 9.49 -2.77 4.76
N VAL A 76 9.73 -1.67 4.07
CA VAL A 76 8.77 -0.59 3.86
C VAL A 76 8.43 -0.52 2.39
N PHE A 77 7.15 -0.70 2.08
CA PHE A 77 6.55 -0.48 0.77
C PHE A 77 5.92 0.89 0.80
N GLU A 78 6.31 1.77 -0.12
CA GLU A 78 5.75 3.10 -0.22
C GLU A 78 5.40 3.45 -1.67
N ASN A 79 4.27 4.14 -1.82
CA ASN A 79 3.92 4.91 -2.99
C ASN A 79 3.25 6.22 -2.50
N PRO A 80 2.88 7.14 -3.39
CA PRO A 80 2.23 8.39 -2.99
C PRO A 80 0.95 8.22 -2.15
N ARG A 81 0.28 7.07 -2.20
CA ARG A 81 -1.01 6.82 -1.52
C ARG A 81 -0.92 5.98 -0.26
N LEU A 82 0.11 5.16 -0.13
CA LEU A 82 0.22 4.17 0.93
C LEU A 82 1.66 3.95 1.34
N VAL A 83 1.87 3.88 2.64
CA VAL A 83 3.06 3.29 3.24
C VAL A 83 2.64 2.07 4.05
N ARG A 84 3.29 0.93 3.80
CA ARG A 84 3.08 -0.30 4.54
C ARG A 84 4.40 -0.88 5.02
N ARG A 85 4.44 -1.28 6.29
CA ARG A 85 5.61 -1.89 6.93
C ARG A 85 5.37 -3.39 7.14
N ILE A 86 6.35 -4.20 6.74
CA ILE A 86 6.34 -5.66 6.82
C ILE A 86 7.54 -6.14 7.64
N TRP A 87 7.27 -6.98 8.64
CA TRP A 87 8.28 -7.50 9.56
C TRP A 87 8.74 -8.91 9.20
N ASP A 88 7.85 -9.70 8.59
CA ASP A 88 8.11 -11.06 8.15
C ASP A 88 8.23 -11.08 6.62
N TYR A 89 9.44 -11.30 6.14
CA TYR A 89 9.79 -11.28 4.72
C TYR A 89 11.01 -12.16 4.48
N PRO A 90 11.14 -12.76 3.29
CA PRO A 90 12.30 -13.59 2.97
C PRO A 90 13.56 -12.73 2.83
N THR A 91 14.70 -13.26 3.30
CA THR A 91 16.01 -12.60 3.13
C THR A 91 16.40 -12.40 1.66
N THR A 92 15.80 -13.19 0.75
CA THR A 92 15.98 -13.12 -0.69
C THR A 92 15.02 -12.15 -1.39
N TRP A 93 14.34 -11.25 -0.65
CA TRP A 93 13.31 -10.35 -1.18
C TRP A 93 13.76 -9.55 -2.41
N LEU A 94 15.03 -9.12 -2.46
CA LEU A 94 15.59 -8.37 -3.59
C LEU A 94 15.47 -9.12 -4.92
N SER A 95 15.51 -10.45 -4.89
CA SER A 95 15.47 -11.33 -6.05
C SER A 95 14.06 -11.77 -6.44
N LEU A 96 13.02 -11.40 -5.66
CA LEU A 96 11.65 -11.79 -5.97
C LEU A 96 11.12 -11.11 -7.24
N SER A 97 10.12 -11.69 -7.90
CA SER A 97 9.37 -10.95 -8.91
C SER A 97 8.56 -9.82 -8.27
N ASP A 98 8.23 -8.77 -9.02
CA ASP A 98 7.39 -7.66 -8.53
C ASP A 98 6.08 -8.17 -7.91
N ARG A 99 5.44 -9.15 -8.57
CA ARG A 99 4.22 -9.80 -8.07
C ARG A 99 4.43 -10.53 -6.75
N ALA A 100 5.51 -11.29 -6.62
CA ALA A 100 5.82 -11.99 -5.37
C ALA A 100 6.13 -11.00 -4.24
N LEU A 101 6.81 -9.90 -4.54
CA LEU A 101 7.12 -8.86 -3.57
C LEU A 101 5.84 -8.12 -3.10
N LEU A 102 4.90 -7.86 -4.00
CA LEU A 102 3.57 -7.34 -3.63
C LEU A 102 2.76 -8.33 -2.78
N ALA A 103 2.88 -9.63 -3.04
CA ALA A 103 2.22 -10.67 -2.25
C ALA A 103 2.73 -10.72 -0.80
N VAL A 104 4.04 -10.54 -0.58
CA VAL A 104 4.64 -10.39 0.76
C VAL A 104 3.97 -9.26 1.55
N ALA A 105 3.64 -8.16 0.87
CA ALA A 105 2.95 -7.04 1.47
C ALA A 105 1.43 -7.23 1.60
N GLY A 106 0.86 -8.34 1.13
CA GLY A 106 -0.60 -8.52 1.04
C GLY A 106 -1.25 -7.47 0.14
N LEU A 107 -0.55 -7.06 -0.92
CA LEU A 107 -0.98 -6.08 -1.93
C LEU A 107 -1.20 -6.71 -3.31
N ALA A 108 -0.95 -8.03 -3.44
CA ALA A 108 -1.35 -8.77 -4.63
C ALA A 108 -2.88 -8.97 -4.65
N PRO A 109 -3.54 -8.91 -5.82
CA PRO A 109 -4.96 -9.19 -5.98
C PRO A 109 -5.29 -10.67 -5.72
#